data_AF-A0A6I7WD87-F1
#
_entry.id   AF-A0A6I7WD87-F1
#
_cell.length_a   1.000
_cell.length_b   1.000
_cell.length_c   1.000
_cell.angle_alpha   90.00
_cell.angle_beta   90.00
_cell.angle_gamma   90.00
#
_symmetry.space_group_name_H-M   'P 1'
#
loop_
_entity.id
_entity.type
_entity.pdbx_description
1 polymer ?
#
loop_
_entity_poly.entity_id
_entity_poly.type
_entity_poly.pdbx_seq_one_letter_code
_entity_poly.pdbx_strand_id
1 'polypeptide(L)'
;MEKKTPLVSGGERHRLKDLLNYYGVEASYDELLNAPSISCVPGVYGKELEGLKAFAKMICRNHDISRTIVEEQLESIIEDTVTNPVRDWLAGITRSKDNNPVHELVDNLPVEDKEWAKVALYRWLIQCCAAADMATHEGRHPNAVPRYENVLVLGGDTG
;
A
#
# COMPACT_ATOMS: atom_id res chain seq x y z
N MET A 1 15.92 -37.50 2.13
CA MET A 1 14.71 -37.50 1.29
C MET A 1 14.41 -36.06 0.93
N GLU A 2 14.93 -35.58 -0.20
CA GLU A 2 14.59 -34.27 -0.73
C GLU A 2 13.12 -34.29 -1.14
N LYS A 3 12.29 -33.49 -0.46
CA LYS A 3 10.92 -33.24 -0.90
C LYS A 3 11.02 -32.41 -2.18
N LYS A 4 10.84 -33.05 -3.33
CA LYS A 4 10.58 -32.35 -4.59
C LYS A 4 9.26 -31.61 -4.45
N THR A 5 9.32 -30.31 -4.21
CA THR A 5 8.19 -29.41 -4.39
C THR A 5 7.73 -29.57 -5.85
N PRO A 6 6.46 -29.92 -6.10
CA PRO A 6 5.97 -29.97 -7.48
C PRO A 6 6.10 -28.55 -8.03
N LEU A 7 6.74 -28.41 -9.19
CA LEU A 7 6.68 -27.18 -9.97
C LEU A 7 5.22 -26.99 -10.38
N VAL A 8 4.48 -26.22 -9.58
CA VAL A 8 3.16 -25.72 -9.94
C VAL A 8 3.30 -25.01 -11.27
N SER A 9 2.48 -25.42 -12.24
CA SER A 9 2.53 -24.80 -13.56
C SER A 9 2.08 -23.35 -13.44
N GLY A 10 2.75 -22.41 -14.12
CA GLY A 10 2.35 -20.99 -14.09
C GLY A 10 0.88 -20.75 -14.48
N GLY A 11 0.25 -21.69 -15.18
CA GLY A 11 -1.18 -21.68 -15.50
C GLY A 11 -2.11 -21.91 -14.30
N GLU A 12 -1.72 -22.70 -13.30
CA GLU A 12 -2.56 -22.92 -12.12
C GLU A 12 -2.56 -21.69 -11.19
N ARG A 13 -1.45 -20.94 -11.13
CA ARG A 13 -1.37 -19.67 -10.37
C ARG A 13 -2.36 -18.65 -10.93
N HIS A 14 -2.39 -18.51 -12.26
CA HIS A 14 -3.33 -17.60 -12.94
C HIS A 14 -4.78 -18.02 -12.71
N ARG A 15 -5.08 -19.32 -12.82
CA ARG A 15 -6.43 -19.85 -12.53
C ARG A 15 -6.88 -19.59 -11.09
N LEU A 16 -5.98 -19.72 -10.11
CA LEU A 16 -6.30 -19.39 -8.73
C LEU A 16 -6.66 -17.90 -8.59
N LYS A 17 -5.88 -17.01 -9.22
CA LYS A 17 -6.15 -15.57 -9.22
C LYS A 17 -7.50 -15.24 -9.86
N ASP A 18 -7.80 -15.83 -11.01
CA ASP A 18 -9.07 -15.64 -11.71
C ASP A 18 -10.27 -16.12 -10.89
N LEU A 19 -10.11 -17.24 -10.19
CA LEU A 19 -11.16 -17.76 -9.32
C LEU A 19 -11.39 -16.86 -8.10
N LEU A 20 -10.34 -16.40 -7.43
CA LEU A 20 -10.49 -15.45 -6.32
C LEU A 20 -11.24 -14.18 -6.76
N ASN A 21 -10.89 -13.64 -7.93
CA ASN A 21 -11.58 -12.50 -8.53
C ASN A 21 -13.04 -12.82 -8.87
N TYR A 22 -13.33 -14.00 -9.44
CA TYR A 22 -14.70 -14.42 -9.76
C TYR A 22 -15.61 -14.51 -8.53
N TYR A 23 -15.06 -14.95 -7.39
CA TYR A 23 -15.77 -15.00 -6.12
C TYR A 23 -15.76 -13.67 -5.35
N GLY A 24 -15.18 -12.61 -5.92
CA GLY A 24 -15.15 -11.26 -5.32
C GLY A 24 -14.26 -11.14 -4.10
N VAL A 25 -13.23 -11.99 -3.99
CA VAL A 25 -12.23 -11.90 -2.92
C VAL A 25 -11.22 -10.83 -3.29
N GLU A 26 -11.12 -9.79 -2.45
CA GLU A 26 -10.05 -8.81 -2.56
C GLU A 26 -8.98 -9.17 -1.52
N ALA A 27 -7.79 -9.50 -2.01
CA ALA A 27 -6.63 -9.77 -1.17
C ALA A 27 -5.43 -9.01 -1.75
N SER A 28 -4.89 -8.09 -0.96
CA SER A 28 -3.75 -7.26 -1.32
C SER A 28 -2.75 -7.20 -0.17
N TYR A 29 -1.53 -6.78 -0.47
CA TYR A 29 -0.53 -6.51 0.55
C TYR A 29 -0.57 -5.03 0.92
N ASP A 30 -0.82 -4.71 2.19
CA ASP A 30 -0.76 -3.33 2.70
C ASP A 30 0.68 -2.98 3.06
N GLU A 31 1.29 -2.07 2.30
CA GLU A 31 2.68 -1.64 2.53
C GLU A 31 2.84 -0.95 3.89
N LEU A 32 1.87 -0.17 4.34
CA LEU A 32 1.96 0.60 5.57
C LEU A 32 1.89 -0.28 6.81
N LEU A 33 1.02 -1.28 6.78
CA LEU A 33 0.89 -2.26 7.87
C LEU A 33 1.86 -3.44 7.75
N ASN A 34 2.55 -3.56 6.60
CA ASN A 34 3.44 -4.67 6.27
C ASN A 34 2.72 -6.03 6.46
N ALA A 35 1.46 -6.10 6.04
CA ALA A 35 0.55 -7.21 6.30
C ALA A 35 -0.49 -7.39 5.18
N PRO A 36 -1.04 -8.60 4.98
CA PRO A 36 -2.15 -8.83 4.06
C PRO A 36 -3.41 -8.08 4.48
N SER A 37 -3.97 -7.30 3.56
CA SER A 37 -5.32 -6.75 3.63
C SER A 37 -6.27 -7.67 2.86
N ILE A 38 -7.24 -8.26 3.56
CA ILE A 38 -8.14 -9.27 2.99
C ILE A 38 -9.58 -8.85 3.31
N SER A 39 -10.41 -8.73 2.27
CA SER A 39 -11.82 -8.41 2.37
C SER A 39 -12.68 -9.52 1.74
N CYS A 40 -13.98 -9.54 2.06
CA CYS A 40 -14.96 -10.44 1.44
C CYS A 40 -14.72 -11.95 1.63
N VAL A 41 -14.00 -12.35 2.68
CA VAL A 41 -13.80 -13.77 3.04
C VAL A 41 -14.61 -14.12 4.30
N PRO A 42 -15.34 -15.25 4.31
CA PRO A 42 -15.95 -15.75 5.53
C PRO A 42 -14.86 -16.20 6.53
N GLY A 43 -14.80 -15.55 7.69
CA GLY A 43 -13.76 -15.81 8.69
C GLY A 43 -14.00 -15.15 10.04
N VAL A 44 -13.13 -15.46 10.99
CA VAL A 44 -13.06 -14.79 12.29
C VAL A 44 -12.13 -13.59 12.17
N TYR A 45 -12.52 -12.45 12.75
CA TYR A 45 -11.68 -11.25 12.80
C TYR A 45 -10.30 -11.56 13.41
N GLY A 46 -9.23 -11.11 12.77
CA GLY A 46 -7.83 -11.39 13.11
C GLY A 46 -7.30 -12.73 12.59
N LYS A 47 -8.09 -13.49 11.83
CA LYS A 47 -7.71 -14.76 11.17
C LYS A 47 -8.09 -14.78 9.69
N GLU A 48 -8.08 -13.62 9.06
CA GLU A 48 -8.52 -13.42 7.67
C GLU A 48 -7.69 -14.26 6.69
N LEU A 49 -6.38 -14.36 6.91
CA LEU A 49 -5.49 -15.20 6.09
C LEU A 49 -5.80 -16.70 6.22
N GLU A 50 -6.10 -17.19 7.43
CA GLU A 50 -6.52 -18.59 7.63
C GLU A 50 -7.88 -18.86 6.97
N GLY A 51 -8.81 -17.91 7.10
CA GLY A 51 -10.10 -17.92 6.43
C GLY A 51 -9.95 -17.97 4.91
N LEU A 52 -9.05 -17.16 4.36
CA LEU A 52 -8.77 -17.11 2.92
C LEU A 52 -8.17 -18.41 2.44
N LYS A 53 -7.20 -18.98 3.17
CA LYS A 53 -6.62 -20.30 2.85
C LYS A 53 -7.70 -21.39 2.83
N ALA A 54 -8.60 -21.40 3.82
CA ALA A 54 -9.70 -22.37 3.87
C ALA A 54 -10.69 -22.19 2.70
N PHE A 55 -11.06 -20.95 2.42
CA PHE A 55 -11.97 -20.60 1.33
C PHE A 55 -11.38 -20.92 -0.04
N ALA A 56 -10.13 -20.55 -0.29
CA ALA A 56 -9.40 -20.88 -1.51
C ALA A 56 -9.28 -22.40 -1.72
N LYS A 57 -8.99 -23.17 -0.67
CA LYS A 57 -8.98 -24.65 -0.75
C LYS A 57 -10.34 -25.23 -1.12
N MET A 58 -11.43 -24.64 -0.62
CA MET A 58 -12.79 -25.04 -0.98
C MET A 58 -13.06 -24.75 -2.46
N ILE A 59 -12.69 -23.57 -2.96
CA ILE A 59 -12.83 -23.21 -4.37
C ILE A 59 -12.01 -24.14 -5.26
N CYS A 60 -10.74 -24.40 -4.92
CA CYS A 60 -9.88 -25.31 -5.67
C CYS A 60 -10.49 -26.72 -5.77
N ARG A 61 -11.13 -27.20 -4.70
CA ARG A 61 -11.83 -28.50 -4.73
C ARG A 61 -13.00 -28.51 -5.72
N ASN A 62 -13.71 -27.41 -5.87
CA ASN A 62 -14.88 -27.33 -6.76
C ASN A 62 -14.50 -27.19 -8.24
N HIS A 63 -13.29 -26.70 -8.54
CA HIS A 63 -12.79 -26.45 -9.90
C HIS A 63 -11.64 -27.39 -10.31
N ASP A 64 -11.44 -28.49 -9.58
CA ASP A 64 -10.41 -29.52 -9.83
C ASP A 64 -8.98 -28.97 -9.91
N ILE A 65 -8.67 -27.96 -9.08
CA ILE A 65 -7.34 -27.39 -8.93
C ILE A 65 -6.66 -28.01 -7.71
N SER A 66 -5.35 -28.22 -7.81
CA SER A 66 -4.53 -28.71 -6.69
C SER A 66 -4.67 -27.80 -5.47
N ARG A 67 -4.98 -28.35 -4.29
CA ARG A 67 -5.05 -27.57 -3.04
C ARG A 67 -3.67 -27.11 -2.58
N THR A 68 -2.62 -27.77 -3.04
CA THR A 68 -1.22 -27.44 -2.70
C THR A 68 -0.85 -26.05 -3.20
N ILE A 69 -1.44 -25.60 -4.31
CA ILE A 69 -1.17 -24.26 -4.84
C ILE A 69 -1.57 -23.13 -3.87
N VAL A 70 -2.58 -23.37 -3.04
CA VAL A 70 -3.02 -22.38 -2.06
C VAL A 70 -1.95 -22.19 -0.99
N GLU A 71 -1.27 -23.25 -0.57
CA GLU A 71 -0.18 -23.16 0.43
C GLU A 71 1.10 -22.59 -0.18
N GLU A 72 1.37 -22.90 -1.44
CA GLU A 72 2.64 -22.55 -2.09
C GLU A 72 2.64 -21.17 -2.76
N GLN A 73 1.48 -20.67 -3.21
CA GLN A 73 1.41 -19.50 -4.08
C GLN A 73 0.45 -18.40 -3.60
N LEU A 74 -0.46 -18.66 -2.66
CA LEU A 74 -1.45 -17.66 -2.26
C LEU A 74 -0.80 -16.39 -1.69
N GLU A 75 0.18 -16.53 -0.78
CA GLU A 75 0.88 -15.39 -0.19
C GLU A 75 1.61 -14.57 -1.27
N SER A 76 2.29 -15.24 -2.21
CA SER A 76 2.92 -14.57 -3.35
C SER A 76 1.91 -13.87 -4.28
N ILE A 77 0.69 -14.40 -4.44
CA ILE A 77 -0.38 -13.75 -5.23
C ILE A 77 -0.87 -12.47 -4.52
N ILE A 78 -0.93 -12.49 -3.18
CA ILE A 78 -1.29 -11.31 -2.38
C ILE A 78 -0.18 -10.27 -2.48
N GLU A 79 1.08 -10.68 -2.36
CA GLU A 79 2.26 -9.82 -2.50
C GLU A 79 2.42 -9.22 -3.91
N ASP A 80 1.93 -9.89 -4.96
CA ASP A 80 1.87 -9.31 -6.32
C ASP A 80 0.91 -8.11 -6.41
N THR A 81 -0.04 -8.01 -5.48
CA THR A 81 -1.09 -6.99 -5.48
C THR A 81 -0.87 -6.06 -4.30
N VAL A 82 0.10 -5.16 -4.44
CA VAL A 82 0.50 -4.23 -3.40
C VAL A 82 -0.40 -2.99 -3.39
N THR A 83 -0.91 -2.64 -2.21
CA THR A 83 -1.76 -1.48 -1.97
C THR A 83 -1.16 -0.57 -0.91
N ASN A 84 -1.27 0.73 -1.13
CA ASN A 84 -0.92 1.75 -0.15
C ASN A 84 -2.19 2.58 0.11
N PRO A 85 -2.95 2.27 1.19
CA PRO A 85 -4.25 2.89 1.42
C PRO A 85 -4.20 4.42 1.48
N VAL A 86 -3.10 4.99 2.01
CA VAL A 86 -2.92 6.45 2.07
C VAL A 86 -2.76 7.02 0.67
N ARG A 87 -1.94 6.40 -0.17
CA ARG A 87 -1.76 6.83 -1.56
C ARG A 87 -3.05 6.70 -2.36
N ASP A 88 -3.76 5.58 -2.22
CA ASP A 88 -5.01 5.32 -2.93
C ASP A 88 -6.08 6.33 -2.52
N TRP A 89 -6.14 6.67 -1.23
CA TRP A 89 -6.99 7.74 -0.73
C TRP A 89 -6.60 9.12 -1.29
N LEU A 90 -5.31 9.46 -1.26
CA LEU A 90 -4.79 10.73 -1.81
C LEU A 90 -5.09 10.88 -3.31
N ALA A 91 -5.01 9.80 -4.09
CA ALA A 91 -5.34 9.80 -5.51
C ALA A 91 -6.82 10.10 -5.80
N GLY A 92 -7.71 9.75 -4.86
CA GLY A 92 -9.14 10.04 -4.94
C GLY A 92 -9.52 11.48 -4.56
N ILE A 93 -8.61 12.25 -3.98
CA ILE A 93 -8.89 13.62 -3.57
C ILE A 93 -8.92 14.52 -4.80
N THR A 94 -10.10 15.08 -5.08
CA THR A 94 -10.25 16.12 -6.09
C THR A 94 -10.14 17.49 -5.43
N ARG A 95 -9.43 18.40 -6.08
CA ARG A 95 -9.29 19.77 -5.59
C ARG A 95 -10.66 20.46 -5.58
N SER A 96 -11.08 20.95 -4.41
CA SER A 96 -12.39 21.58 -4.22
C SER A 96 -12.42 23.08 -4.52
N LYS A 97 -11.25 23.74 -4.57
CA LYS A 97 -11.07 25.16 -4.86
C LYS A 97 -9.80 25.40 -5.66
N ASP A 98 -9.81 26.40 -6.55
CA ASP A 98 -8.63 26.75 -7.37
C ASP A 98 -7.52 27.44 -6.57
N ASN A 99 -7.86 28.05 -5.43
CA ASN A 99 -6.88 28.70 -4.55
C ASN A 99 -5.91 27.69 -3.94
N ASN A 100 -4.71 28.17 -3.59
CA ASN A 100 -3.68 27.35 -2.99
C ASN A 100 -3.93 27.15 -1.48
N PRO A 101 -4.29 25.93 -1.03
CA PRO A 101 -4.71 25.71 0.36
C PRO A 101 -3.60 25.94 1.38
N VAL A 102 -2.33 25.72 1.00
CA VAL A 102 -1.17 25.97 1.85
C VAL A 102 -1.02 27.47 2.10
N HIS A 103 -1.22 28.30 1.06
CA HIS A 103 -1.15 29.74 1.20
C HIS A 103 -2.32 30.28 2.04
N GLU A 104 -3.55 29.82 1.74
CA GLU A 104 -4.74 30.21 2.51
C GLU A 104 -4.58 29.88 4.00
N LEU A 105 -4.04 28.70 4.33
CA LEU A 105 -3.76 28.34 5.72
C LEU A 105 -2.73 29.28 6.36
N VAL A 106 -1.56 29.45 5.74
CA VAL A 106 -0.46 30.24 6.31
C VAL A 106 -0.83 31.71 6.46
N ASP A 107 -1.56 32.26 5.49
CA ASP A 107 -2.00 33.66 5.52
C ASP A 107 -2.93 33.93 6.72
N ASN A 108 -3.66 32.93 7.21
CA ASN A 108 -4.52 33.03 8.40
C ASN A 108 -3.82 32.71 9.75
N LEU A 109 -2.60 32.17 9.75
CA LEU A 109 -1.88 31.85 11.00
C LEU A 109 -1.28 33.10 11.68
N PRO A 110 -1.23 33.22 13.01
CA PRO A 110 -0.58 34.35 13.69
C PRO A 110 0.94 34.18 13.73
N VAL A 111 1.60 34.17 12.57
CA VAL A 111 3.06 34.05 12.43
C VAL A 111 3.64 35.31 11.77
N GLU A 112 4.82 35.75 12.22
CA GLU A 112 5.47 36.96 11.72
C GLU A 112 5.99 36.78 10.29
N ASP A 113 6.73 35.70 10.03
CA ASP A 113 7.27 35.39 8.70
C ASP A 113 6.41 34.39 7.94
N LYS A 114 5.47 34.93 7.15
CA LYS A 114 4.54 34.18 6.30
C LYS A 114 5.24 33.44 5.18
N GLU A 115 6.24 34.05 4.57
CA GLU A 115 6.94 33.46 3.43
C GLU A 115 7.79 32.28 3.89
N TRP A 116 8.46 32.41 5.03
CA TRP A 116 9.17 31.27 5.62
C TRP A 116 8.21 30.16 6.04
N ALA A 117 7.09 30.49 6.69
CA ALA A 117 6.08 29.50 7.08
C ALA A 117 5.52 28.71 5.87
N LYS A 118 5.33 29.36 4.71
CA LYS A 118 4.93 28.68 3.47
C LYS A 118 5.98 27.67 3.02
N VAL A 119 7.25 28.07 2.96
CA VAL A 119 8.34 27.18 2.53
C VAL A 119 8.51 26.00 3.50
N ALA A 120 8.47 26.26 4.81
CA ALA A 120 8.56 25.22 5.83
C ALA A 120 7.40 24.21 5.72
N LEU A 121 6.18 24.69 5.53
CA LEU A 121 4.99 23.84 5.40
C LEU A 121 5.04 23.00 4.11
N TYR A 122 5.50 23.57 2.99
CA TYR A 122 5.71 22.80 1.76
C TYR A 122 6.73 21.69 1.94
N ARG A 123 7.88 22.01 2.55
CA ARG A 123 8.94 21.03 2.85
C ARG A 123 8.43 19.90 3.72
N TRP A 124 7.68 20.23 4.77
CA TRP A 124 7.07 19.25 5.66
C TRP A 124 6.03 18.37 4.94
N LEU A 125 5.13 18.96 4.15
CA LEU A 125 4.13 18.19 3.40
C LEU A 125 4.76 17.23 2.39
N ILE A 126 5.82 17.67 1.70
CA ILE A 126 6.60 16.80 0.80
C ILE A 126 7.18 15.61 1.57
N GLN A 127 7.72 15.83 2.78
CA GLN A 127 8.22 14.74 3.63
C GLN A 127 7.10 13.79 4.08
N CYS A 128 5.94 14.31 4.45
CA CYS A 128 4.80 13.47 4.82
C CYS A 128 4.35 12.59 3.66
N CYS A 129 4.27 13.13 2.44
CA CYS A 129 3.94 12.35 1.25
C CYS A 129 5.03 11.30 0.94
N ALA A 130 6.31 11.68 1.03
CA ALA A 130 7.41 10.74 0.80
C ALA A 130 7.44 9.62 1.85
N ALA A 131 7.15 9.93 3.12
CA ALA A 131 7.06 8.93 4.18
C ALA A 131 5.85 8.00 3.99
N ALA A 132 4.70 8.55 3.60
CA ALA A 132 3.50 7.76 3.30
C ALA A 132 3.72 6.81 2.10
N ASP A 133 4.53 7.23 1.13
CA ASP A 133 4.90 6.43 -0.04
C ASP A 133 6.14 5.53 0.19
N MET A 134 6.70 5.52 1.41
CA MET A 134 7.97 4.85 1.72
C MET A 134 9.15 5.24 0.80
N ALA A 135 9.03 6.39 0.11
CA ALA A 135 9.92 6.84 -0.95
C ALA A 135 10.18 5.80 -2.06
N THR A 136 9.23 4.89 -2.32
CA THR A 136 9.38 3.81 -3.31
C THR A 136 8.92 4.23 -4.71
N HIS A 137 8.02 5.20 -4.84
CA HIS A 137 7.60 5.69 -6.16
C HIS A 137 8.44 6.88 -6.58
N GLU A 138 9.13 6.70 -7.72
CA GLU A 138 9.92 7.76 -8.33
C GLU A 138 9.01 8.90 -8.78
N GLY A 139 9.06 10.03 -8.06
CA GLY A 139 8.66 11.31 -8.60
C GLY A 139 9.52 11.61 -9.83
N ARG A 140 8.90 11.97 -10.96
CA ARG A 140 9.49 12.28 -12.29
C ARG A 140 10.56 13.39 -12.34
N HIS A 141 11.19 13.76 -11.24
CA HIS A 141 12.24 14.77 -11.26
C HIS A 141 13.61 14.08 -11.47
N PRO A 142 14.31 14.31 -12.60
CA PRO A 142 15.53 13.58 -12.97
C PRO A 142 16.70 13.75 -11.99
N ASN A 143 16.59 14.69 -11.05
CA ASN A 143 17.60 14.96 -10.02
C ASN A 143 17.10 14.68 -8.59
N ALA A 144 15.92 14.07 -8.41
CA ALA A 144 15.41 13.75 -7.07
C ALA A 144 16.18 12.54 -6.52
N VAL A 145 16.97 12.78 -5.47
CA VAL A 145 17.58 11.68 -4.70
C VAL A 145 16.52 11.16 -3.72
N PRO A 146 16.18 9.86 -3.71
CA PRO A 146 15.19 9.28 -2.81
C PRO A 146 15.75 9.20 -1.39
N ARG A 147 15.78 10.35 -0.69
CA ARG A 147 16.23 10.48 0.70
C ARG A 147 15.27 11.40 1.45
N TYR A 148 14.33 10.80 2.19
CA TYR A 148 13.37 11.52 3.06
C TYR A 148 14.06 12.27 4.22
N GLU A 149 15.28 11.86 4.54
CA GLU A 149 16.12 12.34 5.65
C GLU A 149 16.64 13.79 5.48
N ASN A 150 16.51 14.41 4.30
CA ASN A 150 17.26 15.63 3.97
C ASN A 150 16.44 16.92 3.77
N VAL A 151 15.14 16.97 4.08
CA VAL A 151 14.29 18.12 3.68
C VAL A 151 14.03 19.12 4.83
N LEU A 152 13.94 18.66 6.08
CA LEU A 152 13.72 19.53 7.24
C LEU A 152 14.36 18.93 8.50
N VAL A 153 15.41 19.57 9.03
CA VAL A 153 15.97 19.28 10.36
C VAL A 153 15.57 20.45 11.25
N LEU A 154 14.65 20.21 12.20
CA LEU A 154 14.33 21.20 13.23
C LEU A 154 15.46 21.19 14.26
N GLY A 155 16.43 22.09 14.08
CA GLY A 155 17.43 22.38 15.11
C GLY A 155 16.82 23.29 16.17
N GLY A 156 16.72 22.81 17.41
CA GLY A 156 16.42 23.67 18.55
C GLY A 156 17.67 24.46 18.92
N ASP A 157 17.53 25.77 19.08
CA ASP A 157 18.54 26.57 19.77
C ASP A 157 18.32 26.38 21.27
N THR A 158 19.17 25.58 21.91
CA THR A 158 19.28 25.60 23.38
C THR A 158 20.04 26.87 23.74
N GLY A 159 19.29 27.95 24.02
CA GLY A 159 19.81 29.16 24.65
C GLY A 159 20.38 28.91 26.05
#